data_AF-A0A193QJW3-F1
#
_entry.id   AF-A0A193QJW3-F1
#
_cell.length_a   1.000
_cell.length_b   1.000
_cell.length_c   1.000
_cell.angle_alpha   90.00
_cell.angle_beta   90.00
_cell.angle_gamma   90.00
#
_symmetry.space_group_name_H-M   'P 1'
#
loop_
_entity.id
_entity.type
_entity.pdbx_description
1 polymer ?
#
loop_
_entity_poly.entity_id
_entity_poly.type
_entity_poly.pdbx_seq_one_letter_code
_entity_poly.pdbx_strand_id
1 'polypeptide(L)'
;MIDRFSLRHAPRADEQGESLPINPAAYVEDWALLRTDVLEKTYPLSARPQTRMGILALAVDSGGEDGVTDNAYHFWRQCRRDGLGRRVYLFKGDSLTRGKLISRSYPDNTERSERRARARGDVPLYLLQTNALKDRVAAALERDTPGPNYVHFPDWLPATFYDELTYEERGPEGKWTKPGRGNNEAFDLLVYAQALVILHGYEEIDWAKPPAWARLLDETPPPASVKVPEKTEGGERPLKTEKRKTPSA
;
A
#
# COMPACT_ATOMS: atom_id res chain seq x y z
N MET A 1 -12.35 3.28 -8.44
CA MET A 1 -11.97 1.90 -8.07
C MET A 1 -11.50 1.17 -9.32
N ILE A 2 -10.49 0.29 -9.22
CA ILE A 2 -9.94 -0.46 -10.38
C ILE A 2 -9.97 -1.96 -10.12
N ASP A 3 -9.55 -2.40 -8.93
CA ASP A 3 -9.39 -3.82 -8.60
C ASP A 3 -9.67 -4.06 -7.10
N ARG A 4 -10.12 -5.27 -6.77
CA ARG A 4 -10.32 -5.76 -5.40
C ARG A 4 -10.01 -7.26 -5.38
N PHE A 5 -9.03 -7.64 -4.58
CA PHE A 5 -8.62 -9.02 -4.39
C PHE A 5 -8.19 -9.28 -2.94
N SER A 6 -8.05 -10.55 -2.57
CA SER A 6 -7.55 -10.97 -1.27
C SER A 6 -6.21 -11.66 -1.42
N LEU A 7 -5.22 -11.22 -0.66
CA LEU A 7 -3.97 -11.96 -0.47
C LEU A 7 -4.23 -13.05 0.57
N ARG A 8 -4.25 -14.31 0.15
CA ARG A 8 -4.57 -15.46 1.02
C ARG A 8 -3.42 -16.43 1.21
N HIS A 9 -2.57 -16.56 0.19
CA HIS A 9 -1.56 -17.60 0.12
C HIS A 9 -0.16 -16.98 0.10
N ALA A 10 0.73 -17.54 0.90
CA ALA A 10 2.12 -17.12 1.04
C ALA A 10 2.98 -17.75 -0.06
N PRO A 11 4.17 -17.19 -0.36
CA PRO A 11 5.14 -17.84 -1.24
C PRO A 11 5.64 -19.20 -0.71
N ARG A 12 5.38 -19.50 0.58
CA ARG A 12 5.72 -20.78 1.19
C ARG A 12 4.79 -21.89 0.69
N ALA A 13 5.34 -23.08 0.56
CA ALA A 13 4.59 -24.29 0.25
C ALA A 13 4.89 -25.40 1.28
N ASP A 14 3.97 -26.34 1.41
CA ASP A 14 4.18 -27.57 2.18
C ASP A 14 5.05 -28.59 1.42
N GLU A 15 5.24 -29.77 2.01
CA GLU A 15 6.03 -30.86 1.43
C GLU A 15 5.44 -31.40 0.13
N GLN A 16 4.15 -31.17 -0.12
CA GLN A 16 3.42 -31.56 -1.32
C GLN A 16 3.44 -30.47 -2.40
N GLY A 17 4.01 -29.29 -2.10
CA GLY A 17 4.07 -28.16 -3.01
C GLY A 17 2.83 -27.26 -2.99
N GLU A 18 1.88 -27.48 -2.07
CA GLU A 18 0.69 -26.66 -1.92
C GLU A 18 1.00 -25.39 -1.14
N SER A 19 0.47 -24.27 -1.62
CA SER A 19 0.78 -22.95 -1.04
C SER A 19 0.10 -22.76 0.31
N LEU A 20 0.89 -22.38 1.32
CA LEU A 20 0.44 -22.20 2.69
C LEU A 20 -0.33 -20.87 2.87
N PRO A 21 -1.25 -20.77 3.82
CA PRO A 21 -1.92 -19.51 4.13
C PRO A 21 -0.92 -18.46 4.65
N ILE A 22 -1.21 -17.20 4.35
CA ILE A 22 -0.49 -16.05 4.89
C ILE A 22 -0.69 -16.00 6.41
N ASN A 23 0.41 -15.81 7.14
CA ASN A 23 0.40 -15.57 8.58
C ASN A 23 1.33 -14.37 8.88
N PRO A 24 0.78 -13.15 8.85
CA PRO A 24 1.57 -11.92 8.93
C PRO A 24 2.09 -11.65 10.34
N ALA A 25 1.59 -12.36 11.36
CA ALA A 25 2.12 -12.29 12.73
C ALA A 25 3.38 -13.15 12.90
N ALA A 26 3.38 -14.36 12.31
CA ALA A 26 4.48 -15.30 12.45
C ALA A 26 5.63 -15.07 11.45
N TYR A 27 5.32 -14.61 10.23
CA TYR A 27 6.30 -14.53 9.17
C TYR A 27 6.39 -13.12 8.56
N VAL A 28 7.57 -12.53 8.67
CA VAL A 28 7.84 -11.20 8.13
C VAL A 28 7.89 -11.20 6.59
N GLU A 29 8.23 -12.34 6.00
CA GLU A 29 8.34 -12.53 4.54
C GLU A 29 6.99 -12.38 3.84
N ASP A 30 5.89 -12.70 4.52
CA ASP A 30 4.54 -12.56 3.95
C ASP A 30 4.19 -11.10 3.66
N TRP A 31 4.80 -10.16 4.39
CA TRP A 31 4.63 -8.73 4.15
C TRP A 31 5.25 -8.27 2.83
N ALA A 32 6.21 -9.04 2.28
CA ALA A 32 6.79 -8.74 0.98
C ALA A 32 5.74 -8.78 -0.15
N LEU A 33 4.65 -9.57 0.02
CA LEU A 33 3.54 -9.61 -0.93
C LEU A 33 2.86 -8.25 -1.11
N LEU A 34 2.76 -7.43 -0.05
CA LEU A 34 2.22 -6.07 -0.17
C LEU A 34 3.07 -5.20 -1.11
N ARG A 35 4.37 -5.48 -1.20
CA ARG A 35 5.23 -4.80 -2.16
C ARG A 35 5.03 -5.35 -3.56
N THR A 36 5.23 -6.66 -3.76
CA THR A 36 5.27 -7.27 -5.10
C THR A 36 3.89 -7.26 -5.77
N ASP A 37 2.84 -7.54 -5.01
CA ASP A 37 1.50 -7.80 -5.56
C ASP A 37 0.59 -6.58 -5.48
N VAL A 38 0.98 -5.54 -4.71
CA VAL A 38 0.21 -4.29 -4.57
C VAL A 38 1.03 -3.08 -5.00
N LEU A 39 2.10 -2.71 -4.27
CA LEU A 39 2.82 -1.45 -4.52
C LEU A 39 3.52 -1.38 -5.88
N GLU A 40 4.05 -2.51 -6.35
CA GLU A 40 4.75 -2.63 -7.64
C GLU A 40 3.80 -3.03 -8.78
N LYS A 41 2.53 -3.29 -8.47
CA LYS A 41 1.51 -3.60 -9.47
C LYS A 41 1.31 -2.42 -10.42
N THR A 42 1.04 -2.75 -11.68
CA THR A 42 0.79 -1.79 -12.74
C THR A 42 -0.43 -2.24 -13.55
N TYR A 43 -1.18 -1.28 -14.09
CA TYR A 43 -2.38 -1.53 -14.89
C TYR A 43 -2.20 -0.96 -16.30
N PRO A 44 -2.52 -1.71 -17.36
CA PRO A 44 -2.50 -1.17 -18.72
C PRO A 44 -3.61 -0.12 -18.89
N LEU A 45 -3.35 0.91 -19.71
CA LEU A 45 -4.40 1.85 -20.09
C LEU A 45 -5.31 1.23 -21.15
N SER A 46 -6.62 1.36 -20.99
CA SER A 46 -7.61 0.83 -21.96
C SER A 46 -7.35 1.34 -23.39
N ALA A 47 -7.12 2.64 -23.56
CA ALA A 47 -6.85 3.23 -24.86
C ALA A 47 -5.42 2.96 -25.40
N ARG A 48 -4.48 2.59 -24.52
CA ARG A 48 -3.06 2.36 -24.86
C ARG A 48 -2.48 1.23 -24.03
N PRO A 49 -2.70 -0.04 -24.43
CA PRO A 49 -2.32 -1.20 -23.63
C PRO A 49 -0.81 -1.33 -23.36
N GLN A 50 0.03 -0.70 -24.20
CA GLN A 50 1.49 -0.67 -24.04
C GLN A 50 1.95 0.32 -22.98
N THR A 51 1.09 1.27 -22.59
CA THR A 51 1.35 2.20 -21.50
C THR A 51 0.74 1.65 -20.21
N ARG A 52 1.52 1.64 -19.13
CA ARG A 52 1.08 1.13 -17.84
C ARG A 52 1.11 2.22 -16.78
N MET A 53 0.09 2.24 -15.93
CA MET A 53 0.00 3.10 -14.76
C MET A 53 0.39 2.32 -13.52
N GLY A 54 1.36 2.81 -12.75
CA GLY A 54 1.76 2.22 -11.48
C GLY A 54 0.96 2.75 -10.30
N ILE A 55 1.00 2.01 -9.19
CA ILE A 55 0.43 2.47 -7.92
C ILE A 55 1.25 3.64 -7.36
N LEU A 56 0.61 4.75 -7.00
CA LEU A 56 1.29 5.92 -6.43
C LEU A 56 1.91 5.60 -5.06
N ALA A 57 1.06 5.10 -4.15
CA ALA A 57 1.41 4.80 -2.76
C ALA A 57 0.55 3.66 -2.21
N LEU A 58 1.03 3.05 -1.14
CA LEU A 58 0.40 1.98 -0.39
C LEU A 58 0.18 2.45 1.05
N ALA A 59 -1.03 2.20 1.58
CA ALA A 59 -1.32 2.32 3.00
C ALA A 59 -1.55 0.94 3.58
N VAL A 60 -1.05 0.72 4.79
CA VAL A 60 -1.21 -0.52 5.52
C VAL A 60 -1.79 -0.21 6.90
N ASP A 61 -2.82 -0.93 7.29
CA ASP A 61 -3.34 -0.84 8.65
C ASP A 61 -2.35 -1.50 9.62
N SER A 62 -1.88 -0.71 10.57
CA SER A 62 -0.95 -1.16 11.61
C SER A 62 -1.66 -1.52 12.92
N GLY A 63 -3.00 -1.38 12.99
CA GLY A 63 -3.82 -1.62 14.18
C GLY A 63 -4.25 -3.06 14.41
N GLY A 64 -3.39 -4.05 14.09
CA GLY A 64 -3.73 -5.48 14.17
C GLY A 64 -3.38 -6.18 15.50
N GLU A 65 -3.55 -7.51 15.50
CA GLU A 65 -3.23 -8.42 16.60
C GLU A 65 -1.75 -8.38 17.04
N ASP A 66 -1.47 -8.98 18.19
CA ASP A 66 -0.11 -9.10 18.75
C ASP A 66 0.87 -9.68 17.71
N GLY A 67 1.99 -8.98 17.46
CA GLY A 67 3.02 -9.35 16.46
C GLY A 67 2.85 -8.71 15.07
N VAL A 68 1.61 -8.42 14.65
CA VAL A 68 1.33 -7.78 13.34
C VAL A 68 1.87 -6.35 13.28
N THR A 69 1.75 -5.61 14.39
CA THR A 69 2.24 -4.22 14.48
C THR A 69 3.77 -4.14 14.31
N ASP A 70 4.53 -5.05 14.93
CA ASP A 70 5.99 -5.07 14.82
C ASP A 70 6.43 -5.42 13.40
N ASN A 71 5.77 -6.40 12.78
CA ASN A 71 6.07 -6.77 11.40
C ASN A 71 5.70 -5.65 10.40
N ALA A 72 4.64 -4.88 10.65
CA ALA A 72 4.33 -3.67 9.88
C ALA A 72 5.48 -2.65 9.93
N TYR A 73 6.08 -2.45 11.11
CA TYR A 73 7.24 -1.57 11.29
C TYR A 73 8.49 -2.13 10.60
N HIS A 74 8.72 -3.44 10.66
CA HIS A 74 9.80 -4.09 9.92
C HIS A 74 9.64 -3.92 8.40
N PHE A 75 8.44 -4.16 7.87
CA PHE A 75 8.11 -3.95 6.47
C PHE A 75 8.37 -2.50 6.03
N TRP A 76 7.90 -1.53 6.81
CA TRP A 76 8.14 -0.11 6.49
C TRP A 76 9.64 0.24 6.50
N ARG A 77 10.40 -0.26 7.49
CA ARG A 77 11.85 -0.07 7.54
C ARG A 77 12.56 -0.68 6.33
N GLN A 78 12.13 -1.87 5.90
CA GLN A 78 12.63 -2.49 4.67
C GLN A 78 12.34 -1.61 3.45
N CYS A 79 11.09 -1.17 3.28
CA CYS A 79 10.72 -0.28 2.17
C CYS A 79 11.51 1.04 2.20
N ARG A 80 11.78 1.60 3.38
CA ARG A 80 12.62 2.79 3.53
C ARG A 80 14.06 2.53 3.08
N ARG A 81 14.67 1.41 3.47
CA ARG A 81 16.02 1.02 3.02
C ARG A 81 16.09 0.88 1.50
N ASP A 82 15.01 0.39 0.89
CA ASP A 82 14.90 0.19 -0.55
C ASP A 82 14.47 1.45 -1.32
N GLY A 83 14.41 2.62 -0.66
CA GLY A 83 14.05 3.90 -1.28
C GLY A 83 12.54 4.11 -1.50
N LEU A 84 11.69 3.18 -1.06
CA LEU A 84 10.23 3.19 -1.19
C LEU A 84 9.52 3.81 0.02
N GLY A 85 10.23 4.24 1.06
CA GLY A 85 9.63 4.74 2.31
C GLY A 85 8.69 5.94 2.15
N ARG A 86 8.80 6.71 1.05
CA ARG A 86 7.87 7.82 0.71
C ARG A 86 6.58 7.37 0.03
N ARG A 87 6.49 6.09 -0.37
CA ARG A 87 5.32 5.48 -1.00
C ARG A 87 4.57 4.53 -0.07
N VAL A 88 5.07 4.29 1.15
CA VAL A 88 4.46 3.35 2.10
C VAL A 88 4.08 4.09 3.38
N TYR A 89 2.81 3.95 3.76
CA TYR A 89 2.19 4.65 4.88
C TYR A 89 1.60 3.63 5.85
N LEU A 90 1.84 3.82 7.14
CA LEU A 90 1.21 3.04 8.19
C LEU A 90 0.08 3.84 8.80
N PHE A 91 -1.13 3.30 8.70
CA PHE A 91 -2.35 3.92 9.18
C PHE A 91 -2.80 3.27 10.48
N LYS A 92 -3.46 4.08 11.32
CA LYS A 92 -4.14 3.63 12.53
C LYS A 92 -5.30 4.58 12.81
N GLY A 93 -6.44 4.06 13.22
CA GLY A 93 -7.52 4.88 13.75
C GLY A 93 -7.07 5.66 14.98
N ASP A 94 -7.39 6.96 15.03
CA ASP A 94 -7.13 7.78 16.20
C ASP A 94 -8.25 7.60 17.22
N SER A 95 -7.89 7.21 18.45
CA SER A 95 -8.85 7.10 19.55
C SER A 95 -9.22 8.47 20.14
N LEU A 96 -8.42 9.51 19.84
CA LEU A 96 -8.67 10.88 20.31
C LEU A 96 -9.26 11.71 19.18
N THR A 97 -10.28 12.49 19.49
CA THR A 97 -10.83 13.47 18.55
C THR A 97 -9.85 14.62 18.38
N ARG A 98 -9.52 14.95 17.13
CA ARG A 98 -8.59 16.05 16.78
C ARG A 98 -9.21 16.96 15.74
N GLY A 99 -8.72 18.19 15.67
CA GLY A 99 -9.15 19.15 14.62
C GLY A 99 -8.61 18.83 13.23
N LYS A 100 -7.49 18.09 13.12
CA LYS A 100 -6.92 17.64 11.84
C LYS A 100 -7.40 16.23 11.52
N LEU A 101 -7.80 15.99 10.27
CA LEU A 101 -8.25 14.67 9.80
C LEU A 101 -7.17 13.59 9.88
N ILE A 102 -5.93 13.97 9.58
CA ILE A 102 -4.79 13.06 9.58
C ILE A 102 -3.67 13.71 10.38
N SER A 103 -3.18 13.01 11.39
CA SER A 103 -2.07 13.46 12.23
C SER A 103 -0.90 12.50 12.11
N ARG A 104 0.30 13.02 11.85
CA ARG A 104 1.52 12.19 11.81
C ARG A 104 2.16 12.16 13.20
N SER A 105 2.44 10.97 13.69
CA SER A 105 3.13 10.71 14.95
C SER A 105 4.34 9.81 14.72
N TYR A 106 5.29 9.87 15.65
CA TYR A 106 6.44 8.97 15.69
C TYR A 106 6.40 8.28 17.04
N PRO A 107 5.78 7.09 17.14
CA PRO A 107 5.71 6.38 18.41
C PRO A 107 7.11 6.07 18.90
N ASP A 108 7.41 6.51 20.13
CA ASP A 108 8.62 6.11 20.83
C ASP A 108 8.22 5.41 22.11
N ASN A 109 8.56 4.13 22.20
CA ASN A 109 8.32 3.30 23.36
C ASN A 109 9.61 2.62 23.84
N THR A 110 10.80 3.14 23.49
CA THR A 110 12.08 2.53 23.93
C THR A 110 12.23 2.50 25.45
N GLU A 111 11.56 3.41 26.16
CA GLU A 111 11.62 3.53 27.62
C GLU A 111 10.44 2.84 28.34
N ARG A 112 9.43 2.36 27.61
CA ARG A 112 8.24 1.71 28.20
C ARG A 112 8.26 0.21 27.94
N SER A 113 8.94 -0.52 28.83
CA SER A 113 9.04 -1.99 28.80
C SER A 113 7.70 -2.73 28.81
N GLU A 114 6.63 -2.08 29.27
CA GLU A 114 5.27 -2.63 29.28
C GLU A 114 4.62 -2.72 27.89
N ARG A 115 5.08 -1.92 26.91
CA ARG A 115 4.53 -1.96 25.55
C ARG A 115 5.34 -2.92 24.69
N ARG A 116 4.62 -3.86 24.08
CA ARG A 116 5.20 -5.02 23.40
C ARG A 116 5.85 -4.66 22.05
N ALA A 117 5.31 -3.67 21.33
CA ALA A 117 5.87 -3.23 20.05
C ALA A 117 7.03 -2.24 20.20
N ARG A 118 8.20 -2.57 19.64
CA ARG A 118 9.43 -1.75 19.75
C ARG A 118 9.47 -0.66 18.68
N ALA A 119 8.81 0.46 18.97
CA ALA A 119 8.92 1.68 18.17
C ALA A 119 10.02 2.59 18.74
N ARG A 120 10.97 3.01 17.90
CA ARG A 120 12.14 3.85 18.29
C ARG A 120 12.02 5.30 17.78
N GLY A 121 10.80 5.82 17.67
CA GLY A 121 10.56 7.14 17.09
C GLY A 121 10.94 7.27 15.60
N ASP A 122 11.25 6.16 14.93
CA ASP A 122 11.83 6.14 13.59
C ASP A 122 10.82 5.85 12.47
N VAL A 123 9.68 5.24 12.84
CA VAL A 123 8.60 4.85 11.93
C VAL A 123 7.44 5.84 12.06
N PRO A 124 7.04 6.53 10.96
CA PRO A 124 5.90 7.43 10.97
C PRO A 124 4.60 6.63 11.01
N LEU A 125 3.72 7.00 11.94
CA LEU A 125 2.37 6.47 12.05
C LEU A 125 1.36 7.60 11.80
N TYR A 126 0.45 7.38 10.85
CA TYR A 126 -0.59 8.34 10.50
C TYR A 126 -1.89 7.94 11.21
N LEU A 127 -2.30 8.81 12.14
CA LEU A 127 -3.51 8.68 12.93
C LEU A 127 -4.67 9.31 12.17
N LEU A 128 -5.71 8.51 11.92
CA LEU A 128 -6.86 8.89 11.11
C LEU A 128 -8.07 9.19 11.98
N GLN A 129 -8.72 10.33 11.74
CA GLN A 129 -10.07 10.61 12.24
C GLN A 129 -11.09 9.82 11.38
N THR A 130 -11.19 8.51 11.64
CA THR A 130 -11.90 7.57 10.77
C THR A 130 -13.36 7.97 10.51
N ASN A 131 -14.10 8.43 11.53
CA ASN A 131 -15.50 8.84 11.35
C ASN A 131 -15.63 10.01 10.36
N ALA A 132 -14.77 11.03 10.49
CA ALA A 132 -14.82 12.21 9.61
C ALA A 132 -14.36 11.87 8.18
N LEU A 133 -13.42 10.94 8.01
CA LEU A 133 -13.06 10.43 6.68
C LEU A 133 -14.17 9.58 6.07
N LYS A 134 -14.86 8.75 6.87
CA LYS A 134 -16.03 7.99 6.45
C LYS A 134 -17.19 8.89 6.04
N ASP A 135 -17.45 9.96 6.79
CA ASP A 135 -18.44 10.99 6.42
C ASP A 135 -18.12 11.59 5.04
N ARG A 136 -16.85 11.88 4.74
CA ARG A 136 -16.42 12.38 3.42
C ARG A 136 -16.60 11.36 2.31
N VAL A 137 -16.26 10.09 2.56
CA VAL A 137 -16.43 9.02 1.57
C VAL A 137 -17.92 8.77 1.33
N ALA A 138 -18.76 8.74 2.36
CA ALA A 138 -20.19 8.59 2.22
C ALA A 138 -20.80 9.70 1.35
N ALA A 139 -20.45 10.97 1.62
CA ALA A 139 -20.88 12.09 0.78
C ALA A 139 -20.38 11.99 -0.69
N ALA A 140 -19.20 11.41 -0.90
CA ALA A 140 -18.68 11.15 -2.25
C ALA A 140 -19.45 10.02 -2.96
N LEU A 141 -19.90 9.01 -2.22
CA LEU A 141 -20.70 7.89 -2.75
C LEU A 141 -22.15 8.29 -3.07
N GLU A 142 -22.71 9.27 -2.37
CA GLU A 142 -24.04 9.83 -2.66
C GLU A 142 -24.08 10.62 -3.97
N ARG A 143 -22.93 11.00 -4.52
CA ARG A 143 -22.82 11.80 -5.74
C ARG A 143 -23.10 10.96 -6.97
N ASP A 144 -24.13 11.31 -7.72
CA ASP A 144 -24.60 10.63 -8.94
C ASP A 144 -23.96 11.16 -10.24
N THR A 145 -23.44 12.39 -10.21
CA THR A 145 -22.89 13.08 -11.37
C THR A 145 -21.35 13.10 -11.37
N PRO A 146 -20.68 12.84 -12.51
CA PRO A 146 -19.23 12.96 -12.61
C PRO A 146 -18.74 14.38 -12.23
N GLY A 147 -17.64 14.46 -11.48
CA GLY A 147 -17.04 15.72 -11.03
C GLY A 147 -16.12 15.55 -9.83
N PRO A 148 -15.72 16.64 -9.14
CA PRO A 148 -14.86 16.56 -7.97
C PRO A 148 -15.40 15.58 -6.93
N ASN A 149 -14.54 14.72 -6.41
CA ASN A 149 -14.87 13.65 -5.45
C ASN A 149 -15.86 12.58 -5.95
N TYR A 150 -16.21 12.52 -7.23
CA TYR A 150 -17.03 11.42 -7.74
C TYR A 150 -16.26 10.09 -7.72
N VAL A 151 -16.88 9.04 -7.18
CA VAL A 151 -16.28 7.71 -7.10
C VAL A 151 -16.65 6.89 -8.32
N HIS A 152 -15.68 6.64 -9.20
CA HIS A 152 -15.88 5.77 -10.35
C HIS A 152 -15.81 4.29 -9.94
N PHE A 153 -16.89 3.54 -10.16
CA PHE A 153 -16.92 2.09 -10.00
C PHE A 153 -16.85 1.40 -11.37
N PRO A 154 -16.08 0.31 -11.49
CA PRO A 154 -16.11 -0.51 -12.68
C PRO A 154 -17.19 -1.60 -12.58
N ASP A 155 -17.64 -2.07 -13.75
CA ASP A 155 -18.76 -3.03 -13.86
C ASP A 155 -18.38 -4.47 -13.48
N TRP A 156 -17.11 -4.74 -13.15
CA TRP A 156 -16.59 -6.08 -12.85
C TRP A 156 -16.42 -6.38 -11.35
N LEU A 157 -16.82 -5.47 -10.45
CA LEU A 157 -16.76 -5.76 -9.01
C LEU A 157 -17.90 -6.69 -8.59
N PRO A 158 -17.63 -7.69 -7.73
CA PRO A 158 -18.66 -8.59 -7.24
C PRO A 158 -19.64 -7.87 -6.32
N ALA A 159 -20.88 -8.36 -6.22
CA ALA A 159 -21.90 -7.81 -5.30
C ALA A 159 -21.40 -7.69 -3.85
N THR A 160 -20.60 -8.67 -3.40
CA THR A 160 -20.01 -8.69 -2.05
C THR A 160 -19.12 -7.47 -1.76
N PHE A 161 -18.54 -6.85 -2.78
CA PHE A 161 -17.79 -5.60 -2.60
C PHE A 161 -18.72 -4.47 -2.16
N TYR A 162 -19.91 -4.38 -2.76
CA TYR A 162 -20.90 -3.36 -2.42
C TYR A 162 -21.53 -3.65 -1.05
N ASP A 163 -21.76 -4.91 -0.72
CA ASP A 163 -22.19 -5.32 0.62
C ASP A 163 -21.20 -4.84 1.70
N GLU A 164 -19.89 -5.05 1.47
CA GLU A 164 -18.82 -4.55 2.34
C GLU A 164 -18.76 -3.01 2.38
N LEU A 165 -19.00 -2.36 1.24
CA LEU A 165 -18.93 -0.90 1.11
C LEU A 165 -20.03 -0.19 1.89
N THR A 166 -21.22 -0.78 1.95
CA THR A 166 -22.40 -0.20 2.62
C THR A 166 -22.69 -0.84 3.98
N TYR A 167 -21.79 -1.68 4.51
CA TYR A 167 -22.07 -2.49 5.69
C TYR A 167 -22.20 -1.67 6.98
N GLU A 168 -21.39 -0.61 7.10
CA GLU A 168 -21.42 0.23 8.30
C GLU A 168 -22.51 1.30 8.24
N GLU A 169 -23.06 1.60 9.40
CA GLU A 169 -24.11 2.59 9.57
C GLU A 169 -23.61 3.75 10.41
N ARG A 170 -24.06 4.95 10.03
CA ARG A 170 -23.71 6.20 10.70
C ARG A 170 -24.74 6.51 11.80
N GLY A 171 -24.33 6.34 13.05
CA GLY A 171 -25.15 6.62 14.22
C GLY A 171 -25.39 8.12 14.46
N PRO A 172 -26.43 8.47 15.25
CA PRO A 172 -26.77 9.86 15.60
C PRO A 172 -25.66 10.58 16.37
N GLU A 173 -24.81 9.84 17.08
CA GLU A 173 -23.70 10.35 17.88
C GLU A 173 -22.45 10.75 17.09
N GLY A 174 -22.44 10.59 15.77
CA GLY A 174 -21.26 10.92 14.99
C GLY A 174 -20.39 9.74 14.55
N LYS A 175 -20.75 8.51 14.93
CA LYS A 175 -19.88 7.34 14.80
C LYS A 175 -20.39 6.36 13.76
N TRP A 176 -19.45 5.78 13.02
CA TRP A 176 -19.72 4.67 12.13
C TRP A 176 -19.54 3.36 12.88
N THR A 177 -20.51 2.47 12.76
CA THR A 177 -20.52 1.19 13.49
C THR A 177 -21.03 0.07 12.59
N LYS A 178 -20.55 -1.14 12.85
CA LYS A 178 -21.08 -2.35 12.23
C LYS A 178 -22.39 -2.74 12.92
N PRO A 179 -23.49 -2.94 12.19
CA PRO A 179 -24.75 -3.42 12.77
C PRO A 179 -24.68 -4.89 13.20
N GLY A 180 -23.65 -5.63 12.76
CA GLY A 180 -23.41 -7.02 13.12
C GLY A 180 -21.97 -7.47 12.85
N ARG A 181 -21.80 -8.75 12.46
CA ARG A 181 -20.48 -9.39 12.25
C ARG A 181 -20.02 -9.44 10.80
N GLY A 182 -20.61 -8.63 9.93
CA GLY A 182 -20.26 -8.57 8.52
C GLY A 182 -18.94 -7.83 8.27
N ASN A 183 -18.48 -8.04 7.04
CA ASN A 183 -17.27 -7.48 6.48
C ASN A 183 -17.51 -6.03 6.06
N ASN A 184 -16.50 -5.18 6.16
CA ASN A 184 -16.53 -3.74 5.86
C ASN A 184 -15.26 -3.27 5.13
N GLU A 185 -14.44 -4.20 4.67
CA GLU A 185 -13.09 -3.96 4.19
C GLU A 185 -13.10 -3.05 2.96
N ALA A 186 -14.10 -3.17 2.08
CA ALA A 186 -14.27 -2.26 0.95
C ALA A 186 -14.40 -0.79 1.38
N PHE A 187 -15.18 -0.51 2.44
CA PHE A 187 -15.36 0.85 2.94
C PHE A 187 -14.08 1.39 3.59
N ASP A 188 -13.45 0.60 4.47
CA ASP A 188 -12.22 0.98 5.14
C ASP A 188 -11.06 1.20 4.15
N LEU A 189 -10.93 0.35 3.12
CA LEU A 189 -9.91 0.52 2.08
C LEU A 189 -10.16 1.77 1.23
N LEU A 190 -11.42 2.11 0.93
CA LEU A 190 -11.75 3.35 0.23
C LEU A 190 -11.43 4.58 1.08
N VAL A 191 -11.71 4.53 2.38
CA VAL A 191 -11.32 5.56 3.36
C VAL A 191 -9.81 5.74 3.41
N TYR A 192 -9.04 4.65 3.40
CA TYR A 192 -7.58 4.70 3.37
C TYR A 192 -7.04 5.26 2.05
N ALA A 193 -7.64 4.89 0.91
CA ALA A 193 -7.30 5.50 -0.37
C ALA A 193 -7.54 7.02 -0.36
N GLN A 194 -8.67 7.46 0.20
CA GLN A 194 -8.99 8.89 0.35
C GLN A 194 -7.97 9.60 1.26
N ALA A 195 -7.60 8.98 2.39
CA ALA A 195 -6.60 9.52 3.29
C ALA A 195 -5.21 9.65 2.64
N LEU A 196 -4.80 8.67 1.83
CA LEU A 196 -3.56 8.73 1.06
C LEU A 196 -3.53 9.89 0.07
N VAL A 197 -4.58 10.08 -0.72
CA VAL A 197 -4.59 11.16 -1.72
C VAL A 197 -4.61 12.54 -1.06
N ILE A 198 -5.28 12.69 0.10
CA ILE A 198 -5.19 13.91 0.93
C ILE A 198 -3.74 14.17 1.37
N LEU A 199 -3.02 13.14 1.84
CA LEU A 199 -1.59 13.27 2.19
C LEU A 199 -0.69 13.64 1.01
N HIS A 200 -1.13 13.34 -0.22
CA HIS A 200 -0.46 13.75 -1.46
C HIS A 200 -0.88 15.13 -1.98
N GLY A 201 -1.70 15.87 -1.24
CA GLY A 201 -2.13 17.23 -1.58
C GLY A 201 -3.22 17.29 -2.63
N TYR A 202 -4.04 16.24 -2.77
CA TYR A 202 -5.14 16.18 -3.74
C TYR A 202 -6.07 17.40 -3.69
N GLU A 203 -6.39 17.88 -2.49
CA GLU A 203 -7.31 19.01 -2.30
C GLU A 203 -6.71 20.36 -2.73
N GLU A 204 -5.39 20.42 -2.89
CA GLU A 204 -4.62 21.64 -3.16
C GLU A 204 -3.98 21.61 -4.56
N ILE A 205 -4.42 20.70 -5.44
CA ILE A 205 -3.88 20.61 -6.80
C ILE A 205 -4.23 21.88 -7.59
N ASP A 206 -3.20 22.58 -8.02
CA ASP A 206 -3.29 23.53 -9.12
C ASP A 206 -3.36 22.77 -10.45
N TRP A 207 -4.55 22.66 -11.03
CA TRP A 207 -4.77 21.99 -12.31
C TRP A 207 -4.16 22.71 -13.52
N ALA A 208 -3.74 23.97 -13.38
CA ALA A 208 -2.92 24.63 -14.41
C ALA A 208 -1.46 24.15 -14.38
N LYS A 209 -1.01 23.61 -13.25
CA LYS A 209 0.34 23.04 -13.07
C LYS A 209 0.28 21.77 -12.22
N PRO A 210 -0.37 20.70 -12.70
CA PRO A 210 -0.63 19.53 -11.89
C PRO A 210 0.67 18.82 -11.49
N PRO A 211 0.70 18.17 -10.30
CA PRO A 211 1.84 17.37 -9.90
C PRO A 211 2.03 16.19 -10.86
N ALA A 212 3.26 15.69 -10.97
CA ALA A 212 3.60 14.65 -11.95
C ALA A 212 2.72 13.39 -11.86
N TRP A 213 2.22 13.04 -10.67
CA TRP A 213 1.36 11.87 -10.49
C TRP A 213 -0.08 12.08 -10.99
N ALA A 214 -0.53 13.33 -11.12
CA ALA A 214 -1.86 13.70 -11.60
C ALA A 214 -1.88 14.10 -13.08
N ARG A 215 -0.71 14.13 -13.74
CA ARG A 215 -0.61 14.40 -15.17
C ARG A 215 -1.04 13.18 -15.97
N LEU A 216 -1.65 13.46 -17.12
CA LEU A 216 -1.86 12.43 -18.14
C LEU A 216 -0.49 11.92 -18.62
N LEU A 217 -0.42 10.61 -18.87
CA LEU A 217 0.83 9.95 -19.25
C LEU A 217 1.40 10.44 -20.59
N ASP A 218 0.61 11.16 -21.40
CA ASP A 218 1.10 11.86 -22.61
C ASP A 218 2.08 13.00 -22.29
N GLU A 219 1.97 13.59 -21.10
CA GLU A 219 2.79 14.73 -20.65
C GLU A 219 3.91 14.30 -19.70
N THR A 220 3.93 13.03 -19.31
CA THR A 220 4.87 12.50 -18.31
C THR A 220 5.83 11.53 -18.99
N PRO A 221 7.13 11.85 -19.10
CA PRO A 221 8.09 10.86 -19.59
C PRO A 221 8.05 9.63 -18.67
N PRO A 222 8.13 8.41 -19.22
CA PRO A 222 8.01 7.20 -18.44
C PRO A 222 9.05 7.20 -17.31
N PRO A 223 8.69 6.78 -16.08
CA PRO A 223 9.68 6.61 -15.02
C PRO A 223 10.77 5.66 -15.55
N ALA A 224 12.04 6.06 -15.36
CA ALA A 224 13.17 5.34 -15.91
C ALA A 224 13.03 3.84 -15.63
N SER A 225 12.84 3.07 -16.70
CA SER A 225 12.74 1.62 -16.64
C SER A 225 13.95 1.09 -15.90
N VAL A 226 13.73 0.43 -14.76
CA VAL A 226 14.76 -0.37 -14.10
C VAL A 226 15.14 -1.45 -15.10
N LYS A 227 16.29 -1.29 -15.75
CA LYS A 227 16.84 -2.31 -16.63
C LYS A 227 17.15 -3.53 -15.76
N VAL A 228 16.29 -4.53 -15.82
CA VAL A 228 16.63 -5.86 -15.34
C VAL A 228 17.82 -6.32 -16.19
N PRO A 229 18.96 -6.70 -15.58
CA PRO A 229 20.08 -7.21 -16.36
C PRO A 229 19.64 -8.52 -17.01
N GLU A 230 19.64 -8.52 -18.33
CA GLU A 230 19.36 -9.69 -19.16
C GLU A 230 20.44 -10.74 -18.86
N LYS A 231 20.03 -11.88 -18.28
CA LYS A 231 20.91 -13.04 -18.15
C LYS A 231 21.16 -13.59 -19.54
N THR A 232 22.31 -13.25 -20.12
CA THR A 232 22.86 -13.99 -21.27
C THR A 232 23.36 -15.35 -20.79
N GLU A 233 22.61 -16.40 -21.11
CA GLU A 233 23.11 -17.77 -21.09
C GLU A 233 24.13 -17.98 -22.23
N GLY A 234 25.20 -18.72 -21.91
CA GLY A 234 25.89 -19.60 -22.85
C GLY A 234 26.82 -18.97 -23.88
N GLY A 235 28.12 -18.92 -23.56
CA GLY A 235 29.18 -18.76 -24.56
C GLY A 235 30.53 -19.17 -23.99
N GLU A 236 30.91 -20.43 -24.24
CA GLU A 236 32.22 -21.01 -23.89
C GLU A 236 33.37 -20.08 -24.31
N ARG A 237 34.34 -19.88 -23.41
CA ARG A 237 35.63 -19.25 -23.74
C ARG A 237 36.73 -20.32 -23.68
N PRO A 238 37.63 -20.42 -24.68
CA PRO A 238 38.70 -21.42 -24.66
C PRO A 238 39.74 -21.09 -23.58
N LEU A 239 40.29 -22.13 -22.96
CA LEU A 239 41.43 -22.05 -22.04
C LEU A 239 42.62 -21.34 -22.73
N LYS A 240 43.13 -20.28 -22.10
CA LYS A 240 44.46 -19.73 -22.41
C LYS A 240 45.48 -20.38 -21.49
N THR A 241 46.41 -21.11 -22.09
CA THR A 241 47.64 -21.65 -21.51
C THR A 241 48.48 -20.57 -20.82
N GLU A 242 48.79 -20.78 -19.55
CA GLU A 242 49.77 -20.00 -18.77
C GLU A 242 51.19 -20.20 -19.33
N LYS A 243 51.87 -19.11 -19.67
CA LYS A 243 53.31 -19.10 -19.83
C LYS A 243 53.97 -18.84 -18.47
N ARG A 244 54.62 -19.87 -17.93
CA ARG A 244 55.58 -19.79 -16.82
C ARG A 244 56.62 -18.69 -17.06
N LYS A 245 56.79 -17.80 -16.09
CA LYS A 245 58.02 -17.00 -15.94
C LYS A 245 58.98 -17.75 -15.02
N THR A 246 60.16 -18.07 -15.56
CA THR A 246 61.34 -18.54 -14.82
C THR A 246 61.93 -17.40 -13.98
N PRO A 247 62.53 -17.68 -12.80
CA PRO A 247 63.14 -16.66 -11.94
C PRO A 247 64.67 -16.51 -12.16
N SER A 248 65.19 -15.38 -11.67
CA SER A 248 66.61 -14.97 -11.51
C SER A 248 67.42 -14.71 -12.79
N ALA A 249 68.36 -13.76 -12.80
CA ALA A 249 69.26 -13.30 -11.73
C ALA A 249 69.45 -11.78 -11.75
#